data_AF-A0A945YC87-F1
#
_entry.id   AF-A0A945YC87-F1
#
_cell.length_a   1.000
_cell.length_b   1.000
_cell.length_c   1.000
_cell.angle_alpha   90.00
_cell.angle_beta   90.00
_cell.angle_gamma   90.00
#
_symmetry.space_group_name_H-M   'P 1'
#
loop_
_entity.id
_entity.type
_entity.pdbx_description
1 polymer ?
#
loop_
_entity_poly.entity_id
_entity_poly.type
_entity_poly.pdbx_seq_one_letter_code
_entity_poly.pdbx_strand_id
1 'polypeptide(L)'
;MKNTSRIILSLMSLLMAGLLVVQAKESDGPAAQLKAGDIQRFIQTMPQVIKDLKQMGESYENIQDPSAIHALMTSEKAQAILRKYSWEQEEFTRKLTAIVAGYALLRMETELANLPAEQRAMVKSMMTGQMAHMFSVHESDLALVKKHAAALDKFFDEQ
;
A
#
# COMPACT_ATOMS: atom_id res chain seq x y z
N MET A 1 18.37 7.75 -2.24
CA MET A 1 17.51 7.58 -1.05
C MET A 1 16.63 8.80 -0.70
N LYS A 2 16.38 9.79 -1.56
CA LYS A 2 15.66 11.03 -1.15
C LYS A 2 14.19 11.14 -1.56
N ASN A 3 13.72 10.38 -2.56
CA ASN A 3 12.33 10.49 -3.04
C ASN A 3 11.44 9.28 -2.68
N THR A 4 11.98 8.06 -2.77
CA THR A 4 11.25 6.82 -2.46
C THR A 4 10.70 6.78 -1.03
N SER A 5 11.45 7.34 -0.07
CA SER A 5 11.06 7.38 1.36
C SER A 5 9.91 8.34 1.66
N ARG A 6 9.64 9.34 0.80
CA ARG A 6 8.53 10.30 0.98
C ARG A 6 7.20 9.76 0.47
N ILE A 7 7.22 8.97 -0.61
CA ILE A 7 6.01 8.45 -1.26
C ILE A 7 5.51 7.17 -0.58
N ILE A 8 6.43 6.32 -0.10
CA ILE A 8 6.06 5.23 0.82
C ILE A 8 5.38 5.82 2.06
N LEU A 9 5.84 6.99 2.55
CA LEU A 9 5.18 7.70 3.65
C LEU A 9 3.78 8.20 3.26
N SER A 10 3.59 8.80 2.08
CA SER A 10 2.27 9.26 1.61
C SER A 10 1.29 8.11 1.33
N LEU A 11 1.75 6.96 0.83
CA LEU A 11 0.92 5.76 0.65
C LEU A 11 0.69 5.00 1.97
N MET A 12 1.61 5.08 2.93
CA MET A 12 1.37 4.65 4.31
C MET A 12 0.33 5.53 5.02
N SER A 13 0.27 6.83 4.73
CA SER A 13 -0.79 7.70 5.25
C SER A 13 -2.18 7.26 4.77
N LEU A 14 -2.28 6.74 3.54
CA LEU A 14 -3.50 6.08 3.03
C LEU A 14 -3.87 4.80 3.80
N LEU A 15 -2.88 4.07 4.31
CA LEU A 15 -3.08 2.86 5.12
C LEU A 15 -3.73 3.19 6.49
N MET A 16 -3.40 4.34 7.08
CA MET A 16 -3.85 4.75 8.42
C MET A 16 -5.32 5.22 8.46
N ALA A 17 -5.87 5.71 7.34
CA ALA A 17 -7.26 6.18 7.28
C ALA A 17 -8.30 5.05 7.18
N GLY A 18 -7.87 3.80 6.91
CA GLY A 18 -8.75 2.62 6.81
C GLY A 18 -8.91 1.80 8.09
N LEU A 19 -8.30 2.22 9.20
CA LEU A 19 -8.17 1.43 10.44
C LEU A 19 -9.29 1.63 11.47
N LEU A 20 -10.34 2.39 11.14
CA LEU A 20 -11.50 2.53 12.02
C LEU A 20 -12.68 1.77 11.42
N VAL A 21 -13.18 0.79 12.18
CA VAL A 21 -14.33 -0.11 11.90
C VAL A 21 -13.97 -1.42 11.20
N VAL A 22 -13.19 -2.27 11.86
CA VAL A 22 -13.43 -3.72 11.85
C VAL A 22 -13.30 -4.23 13.29
N GLN A 23 -14.41 -4.65 13.89
CA GLN A 23 -14.40 -5.38 15.16
C GLN A 23 -13.56 -6.66 14.97
N ALA A 24 -12.59 -6.85 15.84
CA ALA A 24 -11.77 -8.06 15.90
C ALA A 24 -12.67 -9.29 16.18
N LYS A 25 -13.03 -10.03 15.14
CA LYS A 25 -13.23 -11.46 15.26
C LYS A 25 -11.84 -12.09 15.32
N GLU A 26 -11.60 -12.94 16.30
CA GLU A 26 -10.48 -13.88 16.30
C GLU A 26 -10.47 -14.58 14.93
N SER A 27 -9.45 -14.31 14.12
CA SER A 27 -9.33 -14.80 12.74
C SER A 27 -7.93 -15.36 12.55
N ASP A 28 -7.87 -16.55 11.95
CA ASP A 28 -6.68 -17.20 11.41
C ASP A 28 -5.99 -16.28 10.39
N GLY A 29 -5.12 -15.39 10.85
CA GLY A 29 -4.34 -14.49 9.99
C GLY A 29 -5.17 -13.60 9.04
N PRO A 30 -4.50 -12.84 8.16
CA PRO A 30 -5.14 -12.05 7.13
C PRO A 30 -5.56 -12.95 5.95
N ALA A 31 -6.78 -12.82 5.44
CA ALA A 31 -7.19 -13.51 4.22
C ALA A 31 -6.44 -12.99 2.99
N ALA A 32 -6.21 -13.84 1.99
CA ALA A 32 -5.65 -13.43 0.70
C ALA A 32 -6.52 -12.36 0.02
N GLN A 33 -5.90 -11.28 -0.44
CA GLN A 33 -6.58 -10.14 -1.05
C GLN A 33 -6.27 -9.99 -2.55
N LEU A 34 -5.14 -10.53 -3.00
CA LEU A 34 -4.66 -10.39 -4.37
C LEU A 34 -4.88 -11.67 -5.18
N LYS A 35 -5.20 -11.48 -6.46
CA LYS A 35 -5.27 -12.52 -7.48
C LYS A 35 -4.16 -12.32 -8.51
N ALA A 36 -3.93 -13.36 -9.32
CA ALA A 36 -3.04 -13.27 -10.47
C ALA A 36 -3.49 -12.12 -11.40
N GLY A 37 -2.56 -11.23 -11.74
CA GLY A 37 -2.80 -10.07 -12.61
C GLY A 37 -3.14 -8.76 -11.87
N ASP A 38 -3.51 -8.80 -10.59
CA ASP A 38 -3.87 -7.57 -9.85
C ASP A 38 -2.71 -6.58 -9.77
N ILE A 39 -1.50 -7.06 -9.51
CA ILE A 39 -0.29 -6.22 -9.45
C ILE A 39 0.05 -5.64 -10.82
N GLN A 40 -0.11 -6.43 -11.89
CA GLN A 40 0.14 -5.95 -13.25
C GLN A 40 -0.87 -4.86 -13.62
N ARG A 41 -2.15 -5.07 -13.31
CA ARG A 41 -3.19 -4.07 -13.49
C ARG A 41 -2.91 -2.80 -12.69
N PHE A 42 -2.48 -2.93 -11.44
CA PHE A 42 -2.07 -1.80 -10.60
C PHE A 42 -0.97 -0.98 -11.27
N ILE A 43 0.14 -1.61 -11.67
CA ILE A 43 1.28 -0.93 -12.31
C ILE A 43 0.85 -0.23 -13.61
N GLN A 44 -0.04 -0.85 -14.39
CA GLN A 44 -0.49 -0.31 -15.68
C GLN A 44 -1.46 0.86 -15.54
N THR A 45 -2.37 0.81 -14.57
CA THR A 45 -3.48 1.77 -14.46
C THR A 45 -3.19 2.90 -13.50
N MET A 46 -2.41 2.66 -12.44
CA MET A 46 -2.23 3.65 -11.39
C MET A 46 -1.54 4.95 -11.79
N PRO A 47 -0.56 4.98 -12.70
CA PRO A 47 0.00 6.25 -13.14
C PRO A 47 -1.07 7.21 -13.71
N GLN A 48 -2.05 6.66 -14.44
CA GLN A 48 -3.14 7.45 -15.02
C GLN A 48 -4.20 7.81 -13.98
N VAL A 49 -4.53 6.90 -13.06
CA VAL A 49 -5.42 7.22 -11.92
C VAL A 49 -4.83 8.36 -11.09
N ILE A 50 -3.54 8.31 -10.75
CA ILE A 50 -2.84 9.36 -10.01
C ILE A 50 -2.88 10.68 -10.78
N LYS A 51 -2.62 10.64 -12.09
CA LYS A 51 -2.68 11.82 -12.95
C LYS A 51 -4.07 12.46 -12.96
N ASP A 52 -5.12 11.66 -13.11
CA ASP A 52 -6.50 12.14 -13.13
C ASP A 52 -6.94 12.66 -11.75
N LEU A 53 -6.54 12.00 -10.66
CA LEU A 53 -6.81 12.47 -9.31
C LEU A 53 -6.10 13.80 -9.01
N LYS A 54 -4.86 14.00 -9.50
CA LYS A 54 -4.13 15.28 -9.38
C LYS A 54 -4.88 16.45 -10.05
N GLN A 55 -5.68 16.19 -11.08
CA GLN A 55 -6.49 17.23 -11.73
C GLN A 55 -7.67 17.70 -10.85
N MET A 56 -7.94 17.03 -9.72
CA MET A 56 -8.94 17.47 -8.76
C MET A 56 -8.47 18.65 -7.89
N GLY A 57 -7.21 19.10 -8.01
CA GLY A 57 -6.68 20.29 -7.33
C GLY A 57 -6.50 20.09 -5.83
N GLU A 58 -6.91 21.08 -5.02
CA GLU A 58 -6.70 21.12 -3.55
C GLU A 58 -7.17 19.84 -2.83
N SER A 59 -8.18 19.14 -3.34
CA SER A 59 -8.65 17.86 -2.78
C SER A 59 -7.62 16.73 -2.85
N TYR A 60 -6.63 16.83 -3.76
CA TYR A 60 -5.54 15.87 -3.91
C TYR A 60 -4.22 16.37 -3.29
N GLU A 61 -3.99 17.68 -3.21
CA GLU A 61 -2.71 18.22 -2.70
C GLU A 61 -2.48 17.91 -1.21
N ASN A 62 -3.55 17.71 -0.43
CA ASN A 62 -3.49 17.41 0.99
C ASN A 62 -3.47 15.91 1.33
N ILE A 63 -3.11 15.01 0.41
CA ILE A 63 -3.08 13.55 0.65
C ILE A 63 -2.08 13.07 1.73
N GLN A 64 -1.33 13.97 2.36
CA GLN A 64 -0.54 13.66 3.56
C GLN A 64 -1.38 13.69 4.84
N ASP A 65 -2.53 14.37 4.82
CA ASP A 65 -3.52 14.38 5.88
C ASP A 65 -4.47 13.18 5.72
N PRO A 66 -4.53 12.26 6.72
CA PRO A 66 -5.44 11.11 6.68
C PRO A 66 -6.92 11.48 6.47
N SER A 67 -7.35 12.64 6.97
CA SER A 67 -8.73 13.11 6.79
C SER A 67 -9.01 13.53 5.34
N ALA A 68 -8.03 14.17 4.68
CA ALA A 68 -8.12 14.54 3.27
C ALA A 68 -8.11 13.32 2.36
N ILE A 69 -7.34 12.27 2.71
CA ILE A 69 -7.41 10.97 2.02
C ILE A 69 -8.82 10.39 2.10
N HIS A 70 -9.41 10.36 3.30
CA HIS A 70 -10.75 9.81 3.47
C HIS A 70 -11.80 10.60 2.66
N ALA A 71 -11.72 11.93 2.70
CA ALA A 71 -12.58 12.81 1.92
C ALA A 71 -12.41 12.61 0.40
N LEU A 72 -11.18 12.45 -0.07
CA LEU A 72 -10.89 12.14 -1.47
C LEU A 72 -11.49 10.79 -1.86
N MET A 73 -11.24 9.74 -1.08
CA MET A 73 -11.70 8.38 -1.38
C MET A 73 -13.23 8.20 -1.31
N THR A 74 -13.93 9.07 -0.59
CA THR A 74 -15.40 9.09 -0.51
C THR A 74 -16.05 10.06 -1.50
N SER A 75 -15.26 10.84 -2.25
CA SER A 75 -15.76 11.76 -3.28
C SER A 75 -16.29 11.02 -4.51
N GLU A 76 -17.47 11.42 -4.99
CA GLU A 76 -18.04 10.90 -6.24
C GLU A 76 -17.10 11.07 -7.44
N LYS A 77 -16.33 12.17 -7.47
CA LYS A 77 -15.37 12.44 -8.55
C LYS A 77 -14.21 11.46 -8.53
N ALA A 78 -13.64 11.18 -7.35
CA ALA A 78 -12.58 10.19 -7.22
C ALA A 78 -13.07 8.78 -7.55
N GLN A 79 -14.28 8.42 -7.10
CA GLN A 79 -14.92 7.15 -7.45
C GLN A 79 -15.20 7.03 -8.95
N ALA A 80 -15.58 8.12 -9.63
CA ALA A 80 -15.74 8.13 -11.08
C ALA A 80 -14.40 7.89 -11.80
N ILE A 81 -13.31 8.48 -11.32
CA ILE A 81 -11.96 8.22 -11.84
C ILE A 81 -11.59 6.74 -11.62
N LEU A 82 -11.76 6.19 -10.41
CA LEU A 82 -11.45 4.78 -10.16
C LEU A 82 -12.24 3.86 -11.11
N ARG A 83 -13.55 4.09 -11.28
CA ARG A 83 -14.40 3.32 -12.20
C ARG A 83 -13.97 3.42 -13.67
N LYS A 84 -13.46 4.58 -14.12
CA LYS A 84 -12.88 4.75 -15.46
C LYS A 84 -11.74 3.76 -15.74
N TYR A 85 -11.00 3.35 -14.70
CA TYR A 85 -9.93 2.36 -14.76
C TYR A 85 -10.35 0.99 -14.19
N SER A 86 -11.67 0.75 -14.18
CA SER A 86 -12.36 -0.46 -13.71
C SER A 86 -12.19 -0.77 -12.22
N TRP A 87 -11.72 0.18 -11.42
CA TRP A 87 -11.50 -0.01 -9.99
C TRP A 87 -12.78 0.31 -9.23
N GLU A 88 -13.37 -0.69 -8.59
CA GLU A 88 -14.43 -0.48 -7.60
C GLU A 88 -13.81 -0.05 -6.27
N GLN A 89 -14.46 0.84 -5.53
CA GLN A 89 -13.86 1.52 -4.36
C GLN A 89 -13.37 0.53 -3.27
N GLU A 90 -14.22 -0.43 -2.90
CA GLU A 90 -13.89 -1.41 -1.86
C GLU A 90 -12.75 -2.34 -2.32
N GLU A 91 -12.83 -2.83 -3.56
CA GLU A 91 -11.80 -3.66 -4.17
C GLU A 91 -10.47 -2.91 -4.26
N PHE A 92 -10.51 -1.66 -4.70
CA PHE A 92 -9.34 -0.79 -4.85
C PHE A 92 -8.62 -0.61 -3.53
N THR A 93 -9.35 -0.20 -2.48
CA THR A 93 -8.77 0.06 -1.17
C THR A 93 -8.11 -1.19 -0.60
N ARG A 94 -8.81 -2.32 -0.67
CA ARG A 94 -8.34 -3.60 -0.17
C ARG A 94 -7.08 -4.09 -0.92
N LYS A 95 -7.09 -4.02 -2.26
CA LYS A 95 -5.95 -4.44 -3.08
C LYS A 95 -4.77 -3.48 -2.98
N LEU A 96 -5.02 -2.17 -2.94
CA LEU A 96 -3.98 -1.16 -2.73
C LEU A 96 -3.25 -1.42 -1.41
N THR A 97 -3.99 -1.63 -0.32
CA THR A 97 -3.42 -1.95 1.00
C THR A 97 -2.57 -3.20 0.94
N ALA A 98 -3.05 -4.28 0.32
CA ALA A 98 -2.29 -5.53 0.21
C ALA A 98 -1.01 -5.37 -0.63
N ILE A 99 -1.05 -4.64 -1.74
CA ILE A 99 0.12 -4.36 -2.58
C ILE A 99 1.15 -3.51 -1.82
N VAL A 100 0.71 -2.42 -1.19
CA VAL A 100 1.59 -1.48 -0.48
C VAL A 100 2.19 -2.15 0.76
N ALA A 101 1.39 -2.84 1.57
CA ALA A 101 1.88 -3.55 2.76
C ALA A 101 2.83 -4.70 2.38
N GLY A 102 2.48 -5.49 1.36
CA GLY A 102 3.33 -6.56 0.87
C GLY A 102 4.66 -6.04 0.31
N TYR A 103 4.63 -4.94 -0.43
CA TYR A 103 5.84 -4.32 -0.98
C TYR A 103 6.70 -3.68 0.12
N ALA A 104 6.09 -3.00 1.09
CA ALA A 104 6.80 -2.45 2.24
C ALA A 104 7.47 -3.56 3.07
N LEU A 105 6.77 -4.67 3.32
CA LEU A 105 7.34 -5.84 3.99
C LEU A 105 8.52 -6.42 3.20
N LEU A 106 8.38 -6.60 1.88
CA LEU A 106 9.45 -7.09 1.02
C LEU A 106 10.70 -6.18 1.06
N ARG A 107 10.50 -4.87 0.94
CA ARG A 107 11.61 -3.90 1.00
C ARG A 107 12.28 -3.95 2.37
N MET A 108 11.50 -3.99 3.45
CA MET A 108 12.04 -4.11 4.79
C MET A 108 12.84 -5.41 4.99
N GLU A 109 12.33 -6.57 4.54
CA GLU A 109 13.07 -7.85 4.56
C GLU A 109 14.41 -7.73 3.82
N THR A 110 14.41 -7.05 2.67
CA THR A 110 15.59 -6.84 1.83
C THR A 110 16.61 -5.93 2.50
N GLU A 111 16.18 -4.80 3.06
CA GLU A 111 17.07 -3.88 3.78
C GLU A 111 17.62 -4.52 5.06
N LEU A 112 16.81 -5.29 5.79
CA LEU A 112 17.23 -6.04 6.98
C LEU A 112 18.34 -7.05 6.68
N ALA A 113 18.33 -7.66 5.50
CA ALA A 113 19.37 -8.59 5.08
C ALA A 113 20.74 -7.90 4.97
N ASN A 114 20.76 -6.59 4.67
CA ASN A 114 21.95 -5.76 4.53
C ASN A 114 22.47 -5.19 5.86
N LEU A 115 21.69 -5.28 6.94
CA LEU A 115 22.10 -4.78 8.26
C LEU A 115 23.03 -5.76 9.01
N PRO A 116 23.95 -5.25 9.86
CA PRO A 116 24.68 -6.08 10.82
C PRO A 116 23.73 -6.91 11.70
N ALA A 117 24.19 -8.09 12.15
CA ALA A 117 23.35 -9.05 12.86
C ALA A 117 22.66 -8.47 14.10
N GLU A 118 23.37 -7.63 14.87
CA GLU A 118 22.85 -6.98 16.07
C GLU A 118 21.73 -5.97 15.75
N GLN A 119 21.93 -5.12 14.74
CA GLN A 119 20.92 -4.16 14.28
C GLN A 119 19.70 -4.88 13.68
N ARG A 120 19.93 -5.96 12.93
CA ARG A 120 18.87 -6.81 12.38
C ARG A 120 18.02 -7.45 13.47
N ALA A 121 18.64 -7.94 14.55
CA ALA A 121 17.93 -8.52 15.69
C ALA A 121 17.07 -7.47 16.41
N MET A 122 17.60 -6.25 16.59
CA MET A 122 16.86 -5.13 17.17
C MET A 122 15.62 -4.78 16.33
N VAL A 123 15.77 -4.60 15.02
CA VAL A 123 14.65 -4.26 14.14
C VAL A 123 13.62 -5.40 14.07
N LYS A 124 14.06 -6.67 14.01
CA LYS A 124 13.16 -7.83 14.07
C LYS A 124 12.35 -7.87 15.37
N SER A 125 12.97 -7.56 16.51
CA SER A 125 12.27 -7.50 17.79
C SER A 125 11.19 -6.41 17.81
N MET A 126 11.46 -5.25 17.20
CA MET A 126 10.45 -4.20 17.03
C MET A 126 9.30 -4.63 16.09
N MET A 127 9.60 -5.43 15.07
CA MET A 127 8.59 -5.96 14.14
C MET A 127 7.66 -6.99 14.78
N THR A 128 8.17 -7.84 15.68
CA THR A 128 7.37 -8.89 16.33
C THR A 128 6.37 -8.37 17.37
N GLY A 129 6.47 -7.10 17.75
CA GLY A 129 5.56 -6.45 18.70
C GLY A 129 4.45 -5.66 18.01
N GLN A 130 4.39 -4.36 18.31
CA GLN A 130 3.34 -3.47 17.82
C GLN A 130 3.28 -3.37 16.29
N MET A 131 4.34 -3.68 15.54
CA MET A 131 4.27 -3.61 14.07
C MET A 131 3.79 -4.91 13.41
N ALA A 132 3.62 -6.01 14.16
CA ALA A 132 3.24 -7.30 13.59
C ALA A 132 1.88 -7.23 12.86
N HIS A 133 0.93 -6.47 13.42
CA HIS A 133 -0.37 -6.28 12.79
C HIS A 133 -0.31 -5.35 11.56
N MET A 134 0.65 -4.42 11.49
CA MET A 134 0.82 -3.52 10.35
C MET A 134 1.40 -4.21 9.12
N PHE A 135 2.17 -5.28 9.33
CA PHE A 135 2.79 -6.09 8.28
C PHE A 135 2.17 -7.48 8.15
N SER A 136 0.97 -7.68 8.68
CA SER A 136 0.23 -8.93 8.53
C SER A 136 -0.26 -9.05 7.08
N VAL A 137 0.55 -9.67 6.23
CA VAL A 137 0.30 -9.88 4.80
C VAL A 137 0.16 -11.39 4.57
N HIS A 138 -0.90 -11.80 3.87
CA HIS A 138 -1.09 -13.21 3.53
C HIS A 138 0.04 -13.71 2.62
N GLU A 139 0.51 -14.95 2.83
CA GLU A 139 1.68 -15.49 2.13
C GLU A 139 1.51 -15.50 0.59
N SER A 140 0.31 -15.78 0.09
CA SER A 140 0.04 -15.76 -1.36
C SER A 140 0.16 -14.35 -1.95
N ASP A 141 -0.27 -13.33 -1.21
CA ASP A 141 -0.17 -11.94 -1.64
C ASP A 141 1.30 -11.51 -1.67
N LEU A 142 2.05 -11.87 -0.63
CA LEU A 142 3.49 -11.63 -0.57
C LEU A 142 4.23 -12.35 -1.71
N ALA A 143 3.84 -13.59 -2.06
CA ALA A 143 4.42 -14.31 -3.19
C ALA A 143 4.16 -13.60 -4.53
N LEU A 144 2.96 -13.06 -4.74
CA LEU A 144 2.66 -12.23 -5.91
C LEU A 144 3.51 -10.96 -5.92
N VAL A 145 3.64 -10.26 -4.79
CA VAL A 145 4.50 -9.07 -4.68
C VAL A 145 5.95 -9.40 -5.00
N LYS A 146 6.50 -10.48 -4.42
CA LYS A 146 7.86 -10.96 -4.68
C LYS A 146 8.10 -11.24 -6.17
N LYS A 147 7.13 -11.86 -6.85
CA LYS A 147 7.18 -12.12 -8.30
C LYS A 147 7.27 -10.83 -9.13
N HIS A 148 6.69 -9.74 -8.65
CA HIS A 148 6.63 -8.45 -9.36
C HIS A 148 7.57 -7.39 -8.77
N ALA A 149 8.49 -7.76 -7.88
CA ALA A 149 9.32 -6.84 -7.11
C ALA A 149 10.01 -5.77 -7.96
N ALA A 150 10.73 -6.15 -9.02
CA ALA A 150 11.45 -5.20 -9.86
C ALA A 150 10.53 -4.21 -10.59
N ALA A 151 9.32 -4.64 -10.97
CA ALA A 151 8.35 -3.76 -11.63
C ALA A 151 7.70 -2.80 -10.61
N LEU A 152 7.50 -3.25 -9.37
CA LEU A 152 7.06 -2.41 -8.26
C LEU A 152 8.15 -1.42 -7.84
N ASP A 153 9.42 -1.84 -7.73
CA ASP A 153 10.56 -0.95 -7.48
C ASP A 153 10.55 0.21 -8.48
N LYS A 154 10.50 -0.11 -9.78
CA LYS A 154 10.41 0.88 -10.84
C LYS A 154 9.20 1.80 -10.68
N PHE A 155 8.01 1.23 -10.47
CA PHE A 155 6.79 2.01 -10.30
C PHE A 155 6.92 3.03 -9.15
N PHE A 156 7.38 2.59 -7.98
CA PHE A 156 7.48 3.42 -6.77
C PHE A 156 8.65 4.42 -6.80
N ASP A 157 9.70 4.16 -7.58
CA ASP A 157 10.79 5.11 -7.80
C ASP A 157 10.44 6.21 -8.83
N GLU A 158 9.51 5.93 -9.74
CA GLU A 158 9.10 6.85 -10.82
C GLU A 158 7.89 7.75 -10.48
N GLN A 159 7.17 7.49 -9.37
CA GLN A 159 6.08 8.35 -8.91
C GLN A 159 6.60 9.64 -8.25
#